data_AF-A0A5J4P998-F1
#
_entry.id   AF-A0A5J4P998-F1
#
_cell.length_a   1.000
_cell.length_b   1.000
_cell.length_c   1.000
_cell.angle_alpha   90.00
_cell.angle_beta   90.00
_cell.angle_gamma   90.00
#
_symmetry.space_group_name_H-M   'P 1'
#
loop_
_entity.id
_entity.type
_entity.pdbx_description
1 polymer ?
#
loop_
_entity_poly.entity_id
_entity_poly.type
_entity_poly.pdbx_seq_one_letter_code
_entity_poly.pdbx_strand_id
1 'polypeptide(L)'
;MADYTYPLTIYREEEEITREAAKQVNLKMNMYRDHFPSLPPERVLTMVAYDFSLKNLKQEQRNDTRPFVETIEEMTEILEDCFKEK
;
A
#
# COMPACT_ATOMS: atom_id res chain seq x y z
N MET A 1 9.63 -3.88 -16.83
CA MET A 1 10.19 -2.80 -16.00
C MET A 1 11.16 -2.01 -16.84
N ALA A 2 10.73 -0.84 -17.29
CA ALA A 2 11.46 0.26 -17.96
C ALA A 2 12.59 -0.02 -18.99
N ASP A 3 12.78 -1.27 -19.44
CA ASP A 3 13.54 -1.77 -20.61
C ASP A 3 13.60 -3.32 -20.61
N TYR A 4 13.23 -3.98 -19.49
CA TYR A 4 13.22 -5.44 -19.36
C TYR A 4 11.80 -6.01 -19.33
N THR A 5 11.55 -7.04 -20.13
CA THR A 5 10.32 -7.84 -20.13
C THR A 5 10.56 -9.11 -19.33
N TYR A 6 9.92 -9.22 -18.17
CA TYR A 6 9.96 -10.44 -17.34
C TYR A 6 8.66 -11.22 -17.55
N PRO A 7 8.71 -12.43 -18.12
CA PRO A 7 7.54 -13.29 -18.17
C PRO A 7 7.19 -13.72 -16.74
N LEU A 8 5.96 -13.44 -16.32
CA LEU A 8 5.42 -13.85 -15.03
C LEU A 8 4.22 -14.76 -15.27
N THR A 9 4.14 -15.88 -14.55
CA THR A 9 2.94 -16.69 -14.49
C THR A 9 2.07 -16.15 -13.36
N ILE A 10 0.88 -15.64 -13.70
CA ILE A 10 -0.04 -15.02 -12.76
C ILE A 10 -1.40 -15.68 -12.84
N TYR A 11 -2.08 -15.75 -11.70
CA TYR A 11 -3.47 -16.17 -11.66
C TYR A 11 -4.34 -15.15 -12.39
N ARG A 12 -5.40 -15.63 -13.05
CA ARG A 12 -6.24 -14.77 -13.90
C ARG A 12 -6.95 -13.70 -13.07
N GLU A 13 -7.35 -14.03 -11.86
CA GLU A 13 -7.95 -13.15 -10.85
C GLU A 13 -7.00 -12.03 -10.40
N GLU A 14 -5.69 -12.25 -10.45
CA GLU A 14 -4.68 -11.28 -10.04
C GLU A 14 -4.06 -10.51 -11.23
N GLU A 15 -4.44 -10.83 -12.47
CA GLU A 15 -3.85 -10.23 -13.68
C GLU A 15 -3.95 -8.71 -13.65
N GLU A 16 -5.16 -8.20 -13.39
CA GLU A 16 -5.44 -6.78 -13.47
C GLU A 16 -4.66 -6.01 -12.40
N ILE A 17 -4.68 -6.50 -11.16
CA ILE A 17 -3.95 -5.90 -10.05
C ILE A 17 -2.44 -5.96 -10.30
N THR A 18 -1.93 -7.08 -10.82
CA THR A 18 -0.51 -7.22 -11.15
C THR A 18 -0.10 -6.26 -12.27
N ARG A 19 -0.93 -6.13 -13.30
CA ARG A 19 -0.72 -5.21 -14.42
C ARG A 19 -0.73 -3.76 -13.95
N GLU A 20 -1.62 -3.39 -13.05
CA GLU A 20 -1.64 -2.07 -12.43
C GLU A 20 -0.41 -1.82 -11.55
N ALA A 21 0.01 -2.79 -10.73
CA ALA A 21 1.21 -2.68 -9.93
C ALA A 21 2.46 -2.44 -10.81
N ALA A 22 2.59 -3.18 -11.91
CA ALA A 22 3.67 -2.99 -12.88
C ALA A 22 3.64 -1.59 -13.52
N LYS A 23 2.45 -1.08 -13.87
CA LYS A 23 2.28 0.30 -14.38
C LYS A 23 2.73 1.34 -13.34
N GLN A 24 2.34 1.18 -12.07
CA GLN A 24 2.73 2.11 -11.02
C GLN A 24 4.25 2.15 -10.83
N VAL A 25 4.92 1.00 -10.85
CA VAL A 25 6.40 0.95 -10.74
C VAL A 25 7.05 1.64 -11.94
N ASN A 26 6.60 1.37 -13.16
CA ASN A 26 7.14 2.03 -14.36
C ASN A 26 6.96 3.54 -14.32
N LEU A 27 5.77 4.03 -13.92
CA LEU A 27 5.51 5.46 -13.78
C LEU A 27 6.47 6.10 -12.78
N LYS A 28 6.60 5.50 -11.60
CA LYS A 28 7.48 6.01 -10.54
C LYS A 28 8.94 6.02 -10.98
N MET A 29 9.40 4.94 -11.62
CA MET A 29 10.74 4.83 -12.18
C MET A 29 11.04 5.95 -13.18
N ASN A 30 10.10 6.23 -14.10
CA ASN A 30 10.26 7.31 -15.07
C ASN A 30 10.33 8.68 -14.38
N MET A 31 9.45 8.95 -13.42
CA MET A 31 9.49 10.20 -12.66
C MET A 31 10.84 10.43 -11.96
N TYR A 32 11.40 9.40 -11.32
CA TYR A 32 12.70 9.52 -10.65
C TYR A 32 13.87 9.59 -11.65
N ARG A 33 13.79 8.93 -12.81
CA ARG A 33 14.77 9.09 -13.89
C ARG A 33 14.81 10.52 -14.42
N ASP A 34 13.64 11.12 -14.62
CA ASP A 34 13.53 12.51 -15.08
C ASP A 34 14.05 13.50 -14.04
N HIS A 35 13.82 13.25 -12.75
CA HIS A 35 14.29 14.10 -11.67
C HIS A 35 15.78 13.95 -11.36
N PHE A 36 16.32 12.74 -11.53
CA PHE A 36 17.70 12.39 -11.16
C PHE A 36 18.42 11.69 -12.32
N PRO A 37 18.66 12.38 -13.45
CA PRO A 37 19.20 11.78 -14.67
C PRO A 37 20.63 11.26 -14.52
N SER A 38 21.38 11.76 -13.53
CA SER A 38 22.76 11.34 -13.25
C SER A 38 22.85 10.07 -12.38
N LEU A 39 21.74 9.60 -11.81
CA LEU A 39 21.76 8.43 -10.94
C LEU A 39 21.70 7.15 -11.77
N PRO A 40 22.45 6.10 -11.36
CA PRO A 40 22.38 4.81 -12.02
C PRO A 40 21.00 4.16 -11.76
N PRO A 41 20.48 3.34 -12.69
CA PRO A 41 19.15 2.74 -12.59
C PRO A 41 18.88 1.97 -11.30
N GLU A 42 19.89 1.34 -10.71
CA GLU A 42 19.80 0.59 -9.45
C GLU A 42 19.48 1.50 -8.26
N ARG A 43 20.04 2.72 -8.26
CA ARG A 43 19.75 3.72 -7.21
C ARG A 43 18.35 4.27 -7.36
N VAL A 44 17.91 4.50 -8.60
CA VAL A 44 16.53 4.89 -8.91
C VAL A 44 15.54 3.81 -8.47
N LEU A 45 15.83 2.54 -8.75
CA LEU A 45 15.02 1.41 -8.28
C LEU A 45 14.95 1.36 -6.75
N THR A 46 16.07 1.62 -6.07
CA THR A 46 16.11 1.66 -4.59
C THR A 46 15.22 2.77 -4.04
N MET A 47 15.24 3.97 -4.66
CA MET A 47 14.36 5.08 -4.26
C MET A 47 12.89 4.75 -4.47
N VAL A 48 12.56 4.14 -5.61
CA VAL A 48 11.20 3.68 -5.92
C VAL A 48 10.72 2.65 -4.89
N ALA A 49 11.56 1.65 -4.56
CA ALA A 49 11.24 0.63 -3.57
C ALA A 49 11.01 1.24 -2.18
N TYR A 50 11.89 2.16 -1.75
CA TYR A 50 11.75 2.87 -0.48
C TYR A 50 10.43 3.65 -0.39
N ASP A 51 10.06 4.37 -1.45
CA ASP A 51 8.83 5.15 -1.51
C ASP A 51 7.58 4.24 -1.43
N PHE A 52 7.60 3.11 -2.15
CA PHE A 52 6.53 2.10 -2.03
C PHE A 52 6.44 1.52 -0.61
N SER A 53 7.56 1.18 0.03
CA SER A 53 7.56 0.69 1.42
C SER A 53 7.01 1.74 2.39
N LEU A 54 7.41 3.02 2.24
CA LEU A 54 6.90 4.12 3.06
C LEU A 54 5.39 4.32 2.87
N LYS A 55 4.91 4.25 1.62
CA LYS A 55 3.48 4.34 1.31
C LYS A 55 2.72 3.17 1.92
N ASN A 56 3.25 1.95 1.83
CA ASN A 56 2.64 0.76 2.43
C ASN A 56 2.49 0.92 3.95
N LEU A 57 3.56 1.31 4.65
CA LEU A 57 3.52 1.54 6.10
C LEU A 57 2.48 2.61 6.49
N LYS A 58 2.37 3.70 5.72
CA LYS A 58 1.35 4.73 5.95
C LYS A 58 -0.07 4.23 5.68
N GLN A 59 -0.26 3.33 4.73
CA GLN A 59 -1.57 2.73 4.45
C GLN A 59 -1.97 1.74 5.54
N GLU A 60 -1.03 0.92 6.03
CA GLU A 60 -1.25 0.03 7.17
C GLU A 60 -1.69 0.82 8.41
N GLN A 61 -1.06 1.95 8.70
CA GLN A 61 -1.48 2.83 9.81
C GLN A 61 -2.88 3.43 9.62
N ARG A 62 -3.30 3.72 8.39
CA ARG A 62 -4.64 4.28 8.12
C ARG A 62 -5.75 3.25 8.19
N ASN A 63 -5.43 1.99 7.89
CA ASN A 63 -6.34 0.87 7.99
C ASN A 63 -6.35 0.24 9.39
N ASP A 64 -5.78 0.93 10.38
CA ASP A 64 -5.93 0.52 11.77
C ASP A 64 -7.39 0.70 12.20
N THR A 65 -8.15 -0.41 12.18
CA THR A 65 -9.55 -0.43 12.58
C THR A 65 -9.73 -0.59 14.08
N ARG A 66 -8.64 -0.82 14.84
CA ARG A 66 -8.68 -1.01 16.30
C ARG A 66 -9.38 0.14 17.03
N PRO A 67 -9.16 1.41 16.69
CA PRO A 67 -9.86 2.53 17.35
C PRO A 67 -11.38 2.46 17.17
N PHE A 68 -11.85 2.01 16.01
CA PHE A 68 -13.28 1.84 15.75
C PHE A 68 -13.86 0.65 16.51
N VAL A 69 -13.12 -0.45 16.61
CA VAL A 69 -13.52 -1.63 17.40
C VAL A 69 -13.62 -1.28 18.88
N GLU A 70 -12.60 -0.63 19.43
CA GLU A 70 -12.56 -0.17 20.83
C GLU A 70 -13.74 0.76 21.14
N THR A 71 -14.03 1.72 20.26
CA THR A 71 -15.16 2.65 20.45
C THR A 71 -16.51 1.93 20.42
N ILE A 72 -16.68 0.92 19.55
CA ILE A 72 -17.91 0.13 19.47
C ILE A 72 -18.06 -0.74 20.72
N GLU A 73 -16.99 -1.35 21.22
CA GLU A 73 -17.00 -2.13 22.46
C GLU A 73 -17.37 -1.28 23.67
N GLU A 74 -16.76 -0.10 23.84
CA GLU A 74 -17.13 0.86 24.89
C GLU A 74 -18.61 1.28 24.81
N MET A 75 -19.10 1.59 23.61
CA MET A 75 -20.51 1.94 23.41
C MET A 75 -21.45 0.77 23.76
N THR A 76 -21.04 -0.46 23.45
CA THR A 76 -21.82 -1.67 23.74
C THR A 76 -21.87 -1.92 25.24
N GLU A 77 -20.75 -1.75 25.94
CA GLU A 77 -20.66 -1.91 27.40
C GLU A 77 -21.56 -0.89 28.13
N ILE A 78 -21.52 0.39 27.71
CA ILE A 78 -22.39 1.44 28.25
C ILE A 78 -23.88 1.09 28.07
N LEU A 79 -24.25 0.59 26.89
CA LEU A 79 -25.63 0.17 26.61
C LEU A 79 -26.04 -1.01 27.50
N GLU A 80 -25.21 -2.04 27.60
CA GLU A 80 -25.48 -3.20 28.45
C GLU A 80 -25.67 -2.81 29.92
N ASP A 81 -24.85 -1.89 30.43
CA ASP A 81 -24.96 -1.42 31.81
C ASP A 81 -26.24 -0.59 32.03
N CYS A 82 -26.62 0.26 31.06
CA CYS A 82 -27.88 0.99 31.09
C CYS A 82 -29.11 0.05 31.10
N PHE A 83 -29.00 -1.12 30.47
CA PHE A 83 -30.07 -2.12 30.45
C PHE A 83 -30.10 -3.01 31.70
N LYS A 84 -28.98 -3.19 32.41
CA LYS A 84 -28.90 -3.95 33.68
C LYS A 84 -29.43 -3.18 34.89
N GLU A 85 -29.44 -1.84 34.84
CA GLU A 85 -29.95 -0.99 35.93
C GLU A 85 -31.49 -0.84 35.97
N LYS A 86 -32.24 -1.66 35.21
CA LYS A 86 -33.71 -1.77 35.28
C LYS A 86 -34.16 -3.15 35.72
#